data_AF-A0A7C5U5Z0-F1
#
_entry.id   AF-A0A7C5U5Z0-F1
#
_cell.length_a   1.000
_cell.length_b   1.000
_cell.length_c   1.000
_cell.angle_alpha   90.00
_cell.angle_beta   90.00
_cell.angle_gamma   90.00
#
_symmetry.space_group_name_H-M   'P 1'
#
loop_
_entity.id
_entity.type
_entity.pdbx_description
1 polymer ?
#
loop_
_entity_poly.entity_id
_entity_poly.type
_entity_poly.pdbx_seq_one_letter_code
_entity_poly.pdbx_strand_id
1 'polypeptide(L)' 'MEKINLIVDAGKANLEQLSTKINSLGFNVNEIQKEINEKTKEFSGLKVNVTLILDKENEKYEIKVKA' A
#
# COMPACT_ATOMS: atom_id res chain seq x y z
N MET A 1 9.83 -0.07 12.69
CA MET A 1 8.78 0.65 11.92
C MET A 1 9.38 1.37 10.73
N GLU A 2 8.96 1.03 9.51
CA GLU A 2 9.37 1.74 8.29
C GLU A 2 8.16 2.39 7.61
N LYS A 3 8.25 3.68 7.29
CA LYS A 3 7.14 4.44 6.67
C LYS A 3 7.54 4.84 5.25
N ILE A 4 6.66 4.56 4.30
CA ILE A 4 6.90 4.81 2.89
C ILE A 4 5.71 5.59 2.36
N ASN A 5 5.97 6.79 1.84
CA ASN A 5 4.97 7.62 1.19
C ASN A 5 5.11 7.46 -0.32
N LEU A 6 4.01 7.16 -0.98
CA LEU A 6 3.97 7.00 -2.42
C LEU A 6 2.66 7.56 -2.97
N ILE A 7 2.71 7.99 -4.22
CA ILE A 7 1.53 8.43 -4.96
C ILE A 7 1.14 7.26 -5.86
N VAL A 8 -0.10 6.79 -5.73
CA VAL A 8 -0.63 5.74 -6.58
C VAL A 8 -1.87 6.22 -7.31
N ASP A 9 -2.07 5.71 -8.52
CA ASP A 9 -3.31 5.92 -9.24
C ASP A 9 -4.39 5.03 -8.62
N ALA A 10 -5.46 5.66 -8.12
CA ALA A 10 -6.59 4.95 -7.56
C ALA A 10 -7.26 4.05 -8.62
N GLY A 11 -7.72 2.87 -8.20
CA GLY A 11 -8.21 1.83 -9.12
C GLY A 11 -7.08 1.03 -9.80
N LYS A 12 -5.84 1.52 -9.76
CA LYS A 12 -4.66 0.88 -10.34
C LYS A 12 -3.43 1.12 -9.46
N ALA A 13 -3.59 0.87 -8.17
CA ALA A 13 -2.59 1.22 -7.17
C ALA A 13 -1.24 0.55 -7.51
N ASN A 14 -0.23 1.36 -7.86
CA ASN A 14 1.08 0.83 -8.20
C ASN A 14 1.87 0.57 -6.93
N LEU A 15 1.87 -0.70 -6.50
CA LEU A 15 2.63 -1.17 -5.35
C LEU A 15 3.99 -1.75 -5.72
N GLU A 16 4.48 -1.67 -6.97
CA GLU A 16 5.78 -2.25 -7.35
C GLU A 16 6.90 -1.81 -6.41
N GLN A 17 6.99 -0.52 -6.09
CA GLN A 17 8.02 0.01 -5.20
C GLN A 17 7.91 -0.50 -3.75
N LEU A 18 6.71 -0.86 -3.33
CA LEU A 18 6.45 -1.44 -2.00
C LEU A 18 6.54 -2.96 -2.00
N SER A 19 6.33 -3.59 -3.15
CA SER A 19 6.27 -5.04 -3.31
C SER A 19 7.56 -5.70 -2.84
N THR A 20 8.71 -5.10 -3.16
CA THR A 20 10.03 -5.55 -2.71
C THR A 20 10.16 -5.52 -1.19
N LYS A 21 9.68 -4.45 -0.54
CA LYS A 21 9.76 -4.31 0.92
C LYS A 21 8.78 -5.22 1.65
N ILE A 22 7.53 -5.24 1.21
CA ILE A 22 6.47 -6.10 1.74
C ILE A 22 6.90 -7.58 1.64
N ASN A 23 7.43 -8.00 0.49
CA ASN A 23 7.92 -9.37 0.29
C ASN A 23 9.13 -9.68 1.19
N SER A 24 10.09 -8.75 1.28
CA SER A 24 11.25 -8.88 2.19
C SER A 24 10.87 -8.97 3.67
N LEU A 25 9.64 -8.58 4.03
CA LEU A 25 9.11 -8.66 5.39
C LEU A 25 8.16 -9.86 5.59
N GLY A 26 7.91 -10.67 4.56
CA GLY A 26 7.03 -11.84 4.63
C GLY A 26 5.54 -11.53 4.48
N PHE A 27 5.17 -10.31 4.06
CA PHE A 27 3.78 -9.92 3.85
C PHE A 27 3.30 -10.23 2.42
N ASN A 28 2.00 -10.43 2.27
CA ASN A 28 1.37 -10.65 0.97
C ASN A 28 1.06 -9.32 0.26
N VAL A 29 1.85 -9.00 -0.77
CA VAL A 29 1.65 -7.81 -1.61
C VAL A 29 0.27 -7.82 -2.29
N ASN A 30 -0.17 -8.99 -2.76
CA ASN A 30 -1.45 -9.12 -3.47
C ASN A 30 -2.66 -8.75 -2.59
N GLU A 31 -2.65 -9.15 -1.32
CA GLU A 31 -3.69 -8.81 -0.35
C GLU A 31 -3.73 -7.29 -0.12
N ILE A 32 -2.57 -6.69 0.18
CA ILE A 32 -2.42 -5.24 0.38
C ILE A 32 -2.85 -4.46 -0.87
N GLN A 33 -2.46 -4.91 -2.06
CA GLN A 33 -2.84 -4.31 -3.32
C GLN A 33 -4.35 -4.32 -3.51
N LYS A 34 -4.98 -5.46 -3.25
CA LYS A 34 -6.43 -5.61 -3.35
C LYS A 34 -7.14 -4.70 -2.35
N GLU A 35 -6.64 -4.62 -1.12
CA GLU A 35 -7.22 -3.79 -0.07
C GLU A 35 -7.10 -2.29 -0.39
N ILE A 36 -5.94 -1.84 -0.87
CA ILE A 36 -5.75 -0.47 -1.37
C ILE A 36 -6.68 -0.22 -2.56
N ASN A 37 -6.77 -1.15 -3.49
CA ASN A 37 -7.58 -0.98 -4.69
C ASN A 37 -9.07 -0.90 -4.36
N GLU A 38 -9.55 -1.67 -3.38
CA GLU A 38 -10.92 -1.61 -2.88
C GLU A 38 -11.19 -0.29 -2.14
N LYS A 39 -10.27 0.15 -1.26
CA LYS A 39 -10.39 1.44 -0.55
C LYS A 39 -10.27 2.65 -1.48
N THR A 40 -9.50 2.53 -2.55
CA THR A 40 -9.30 3.58 -3.56
C THR A 40 -10.22 3.44 -4.77
N LYS A 41 -11.11 2.43 -4.79
CA LYS A 41 -11.98 2.11 -5.93
C LYS A 41 -12.90 3.27 -6.28
N GLU A 42 -13.39 3.98 -5.28
CA GLU A 42 -14.24 5.17 -5.43
C GLU A 42 -13.49 6.37 -6.00
N PHE A 43 -12.16 6.37 -5.88
CA PHE A 43 -11.27 7.40 -6.39
C PHE A 43 -10.66 7.01 -7.73
N SER A 44 -11.10 5.91 -8.36
CA SER A 44 -10.53 5.36 -9.59
C SER A 44 -10.41 6.44 -10.68
N GLY A 45 -9.18 6.70 -11.13
CA GLY A 45 -8.86 7.79 -12.05
C GLY A 45 -8.30 9.07 -11.40
N LEU A 46 -8.14 9.09 -10.07
CA LEU A 46 -7.46 10.16 -9.32
C LEU A 46 -6.13 9.65 -8.73
N LYS A 47 -5.22 10.59 -8.43
CA LYS A 47 -3.98 10.28 -7.69
C LYS A 47 -4.24 10.33 -6.20
N VAL A 48 -3.93 9.23 -5.51
CA VAL A 48 -4.12 9.10 -4.07
C VAL A 48 -2.77 8.91 -3.40
N ASN A 49 -2.52 9.65 -2.33
CA ASN A 49 -1.31 9.48 -1.53
C ASN A 49 -1.51 8.30 -0.60
N VAL A 50 -0.64 7.30 -0.70
CA VAL A 50 -0.66 6.15 0.20
C VAL A 50 0.61 6.18 1.05
N THR A 51 0.41 6.10 2.35
CA THR A 51 1.47 5.89 3.34
C THR A 51 1.38 4.45 3.81
N LEU A 52 2.38 3.64 3.48
CA LEU A 52 2.51 2.29 4.02
C LEU A 52 3.46 2.30 5.21
N ILE A 53 3.02 1.71 6.30
CA ILE A 53 3.81 1.55 7.53
C ILE A 53 4.01 0.05 7.74
N LEU A 54 5.26 -0.38 7.74
CA LEU A 54 5.63 -1.77 7.87
C LEU A 54 6.31 -2.03 9.21
N ASP A 55 5.82 -3.03 9.93
CA ASP A 55 6.28 -3.43 11.25
C ASP A 55 6.79 -4.87 11.19
N LYS A 56 8.11 -5.01 11.00
CA LYS A 56 8.78 -6.31 10.97
C LYS A 56 8.71 -7.05 12.31
N GLU A 57 8.69 -6.30 13.41
CA GLU A 57 8.71 -6.85 14.77
C GLU A 57 7.37 -7.48 15.16
N ASN A 58 6.28 -6.89 14.71
CA ASN A 58 4.93 -7.36 15.03
C ASN A 58 4.28 -8.14 13.90
N GLU A 59 4.96 -8.33 12.76
CA GLU A 59 4.35 -8.84 11.53
C GLU A 59 3.03 -8.11 11.22
N LYS A 60 3.05 -6.77 11.36
CA LYS A 60 1.91 -5.91 11.04
C LYS A 60 2.28 -4.94 9.94
N TYR A 61 1.29 -4.64 9.11
CA TYR A 61 1.36 -3.55 8.15
C TYR A 61 0.14 -2.65 8.36
N GLU A 62 0.33 -1.35 8.17
CA GLU A 62 -0.73 -0.35 8.23
C GLU A 62 -0.72 0.44 6.93
N ILE A 63 -1.87 0.52 6.29
CA ILE A 63 -2.08 1.22 5.04
C ILE A 63 -2.88 2.49 5.36
N LYS A 64 -2.27 3.65 5.15
CA LYS A 64 -2.93 4.94 5.27
C LYS A 64 -3.16 5.54 3.90
N VAL A 65 -4.41 5.51 3.47
CA VAL A 65 -4.85 6.16 2.23
C VAL A 65 -5.22 7.61 2.56
N LYS A 66 -4.57 8.56 1.89
CA LYS A 66 -4.87 9.99 1.93
C LYS A 66 -5.26 10.43 0.50
N ALA A 67 -6.57 10.49 0.26
CA ALA A 67 -7.13 11.14 -0.93
C ALA A 67 -7.09 12.66 -0.78
#